data_AF-A0A1Q9LET6-F1
#
_entry.id   AF-A0A1Q9LET6-F1
#
_cell.length_a   1.000
_cell.length_b   1.000
_cell.length_c   1.000
_cell.angle_alpha   90.00
_cell.angle_beta   90.00
_cell.angle_gamma   90.00
#
_symmetry.space_group_name_H-M   'P 1'
#
loop_
_entity.id
_entity.type
_entity.pdbx_description
1 polymer ?
#
loop_
_entity_poly.entity_id
_entity_poly.type
_entity_poly.pdbx_seq_one_letter_code
_entity_poly.pdbx_strand_id
1 'polypeptide(L)'
;MTSPGPVPLPSTVDRLAAALAGSAPEVRTIPVRADLADLFPWGGLRRGGTVAVHGAALLLALLAEPTRAGSWAAVVGLPALGLVAAEEAGVRTDRVALVPSPGGDVGAVVAALLDGFDLVAVSASRVAEALARKLSARARSRGAVLLPLGGWPAAEVELRVDGDRWWGLGEGHGHLRGREVRVSATGRGAAARPVVRTVTLQGEPPPSRLTRPVFEHMFDPSTGVGPAEVRGGGAG
;
A
#
# COMPACT_ATOMS: atom_id res chain seq x y z
N MET A 1 -50.45 -32.30 23.25
CA MET A 1 -49.15 -32.61 23.86
C MET A 1 -48.06 -31.90 23.09
N THR A 2 -47.58 -30.77 23.59
CA THR A 2 -46.15 -30.35 23.58
C THR A 2 -46.07 -28.98 24.27
N SER A 3 -45.64 -28.98 25.53
CA SER A 3 -45.30 -27.75 26.25
C SER A 3 -43.98 -27.23 25.67
N PRO A 4 -43.84 -25.93 25.33
CA PRO A 4 -42.56 -25.40 24.90
C PRO A 4 -41.56 -25.48 26.06
N GLY A 5 -40.40 -26.07 25.78
CA GLY A 5 -39.30 -26.19 26.75
C GLY A 5 -38.70 -24.83 27.11
N PRO A 6 -38.04 -24.72 28.28
CA PRO A 6 -37.47 -23.47 28.75
C PRO A 6 -36.40 -22.97 27.79
N VAL A 7 -36.52 -21.70 27.36
CA VAL A 7 -35.53 -21.02 26.55
C VAL A 7 -34.26 -20.83 27.39
N PRO A 8 -33.09 -21.29 26.94
CA PRO A 8 -31.86 -21.13 27.72
C PRO A 8 -31.51 -19.64 27.77
N LEU A 9 -31.32 -19.12 28.98
CA LEU A 9 -30.85 -17.75 29.17
C LEU A 9 -29.36 -17.67 28.80
N PRO A 10 -28.94 -16.67 28.03
CA PRO A 10 -27.54 -16.48 27.68
C PRO A 10 -26.69 -16.32 28.96
N SER A 11 -25.52 -16.96 28.94
CA SER A 11 -24.62 -16.97 30.09
C SER A 11 -24.12 -15.56 30.41
N THR A 12 -23.69 -15.34 31.65
CA THR A 12 -23.07 -14.07 32.06
C THR A 12 -21.85 -13.74 31.21
N VAL A 13 -21.16 -14.77 30.68
CA VAL A 13 -20.02 -14.64 29.77
C VAL A 13 -20.47 -14.10 28.42
N ASP A 14 -21.59 -14.59 27.86
CA ASP A 14 -22.15 -14.09 26.59
C ASP A 14 -22.59 -12.62 26.71
N ARG A 15 -23.15 -12.25 27.87
CA ARG A 15 -23.53 -10.86 28.16
C ARG A 15 -22.33 -9.94 28.32
N LEU A 16 -21.26 -10.42 28.96
CA LEU A 16 -20.01 -9.66 29.06
C LEU A 16 -19.32 -9.52 27.70
N ALA A 17 -19.31 -10.57 26.88
CA ALA A 17 -18.78 -10.53 25.52
C ALA A 17 -19.58 -9.55 24.63
N ALA A 18 -20.91 -9.54 24.72
CA ALA A 18 -21.76 -8.59 24.02
C ALA A 18 -21.58 -7.14 24.52
N ALA A 19 -21.44 -6.94 25.83
CA ALA A 19 -21.20 -5.62 26.43
C ALA A 19 -19.82 -5.05 26.06
N LEU A 20 -18.80 -5.90 25.96
CA LEU A 20 -17.46 -5.53 25.50
C LEU A 20 -17.40 -5.31 23.99
N ALA A 21 -18.17 -6.08 23.20
CA ALA A 21 -18.30 -5.88 21.76
C ALA A 21 -18.91 -4.51 21.41
N GLY A 22 -19.79 -3.97 22.28
CA GLY A 22 -20.34 -2.62 22.16
C GLY A 22 -19.47 -1.49 22.70
N SER A 23 -18.35 -1.80 23.38
CA SER A 23 -17.42 -0.81 23.97
C SER A 23 -16.02 -0.83 23.34
N ALA A 24 -15.82 -1.57 22.25
CA ALA A 24 -14.59 -1.48 21.49
C ALA A 24 -14.48 -0.06 20.91
N PRO A 25 -13.37 0.67 21.14
CA PRO A 25 -13.20 1.99 20.57
C PRO A 25 -13.33 1.91 19.05
N GLU A 26 -14.31 2.62 18.49
CA GLU A 26 -14.57 2.66 17.06
C GLU A 26 -13.29 3.11 16.35
N VAL A 27 -12.68 2.21 15.59
CA VAL A 27 -11.42 2.49 14.90
C VAL A 27 -11.73 3.48 13.79
N ARG A 28 -11.34 4.74 13.98
CA ARG A 28 -11.48 5.77 12.95
C ARG A 28 -10.53 5.45 11.79
N THR A 29 -11.10 5.18 10.62
CA THR A 29 -10.36 4.89 9.39
C THR A 29 -10.54 5.99 8.35
N ILE A 30 -9.57 6.08 7.44
CA ILE A 30 -9.63 6.79 6.18
C ILE A 30 -9.91 5.72 5.10
N PRO A 31 -10.86 5.96 4.17
CA PRO A 31 -11.24 4.98 3.16
C PRO A 31 -10.07 4.66 2.22
N VAL A 32 -10.03 3.41 1.77
CA VAL A 32 -9.12 2.95 0.70
C VAL A 32 -9.96 2.39 -0.44
N ARG A 33 -9.34 2.21 -1.60
CA ARG A 33 -10.00 1.53 -2.72
C ARG A 33 -10.53 0.17 -2.27
N ALA A 34 -11.70 -0.23 -2.78
CA ALA A 34 -12.37 -1.46 -2.35
C ALA A 34 -11.49 -2.72 -2.50
N ASP A 35 -10.66 -2.78 -3.55
CA ASP A 35 -9.72 -3.88 -3.80
C ASP A 35 -8.51 -3.90 -2.86
N LEU A 36 -8.28 -2.82 -2.10
CA LEU A 36 -7.26 -2.72 -1.05
C LEU A 36 -7.82 -2.90 0.36
N ALA A 37 -9.14 -2.80 0.56
CA ALA A 37 -9.76 -2.79 1.89
C ALA A 37 -9.41 -4.03 2.72
N ASP A 38 -9.42 -5.19 2.07
CA ASP A 38 -9.09 -6.50 2.66
C ASP A 38 -7.64 -6.66 3.13
N LEU A 39 -6.73 -5.77 2.70
CA LEU A 39 -5.35 -5.74 3.20
C LEU A 39 -5.26 -5.15 4.60
N PHE A 40 -6.31 -4.47 5.07
CA PHE A 40 -6.35 -3.79 6.36
C PHE A 40 -7.35 -4.48 7.29
N PRO A 41 -6.98 -4.79 8.55
CA PRO A 41 -7.89 -5.41 9.51
C PRO A 41 -9.17 -4.62 9.78
N TRP A 42 -9.13 -3.30 9.55
CA TRP A 42 -10.24 -2.37 9.79
C TRP A 42 -10.91 -1.90 8.50
N GLY A 43 -10.56 -2.49 7.35
CA GLY A 43 -11.11 -2.13 6.03
C GLY A 43 -10.61 -0.80 5.46
N GLY A 44 -9.64 -0.14 6.10
CA GLY A 44 -9.08 1.14 5.65
C GLY A 44 -7.84 1.56 6.42
N LEU A 45 -7.33 2.76 6.14
CA LEU A 45 -6.15 3.29 6.83
C LEU A 45 -6.56 3.82 8.20
N ARG A 46 -6.10 3.19 9.28
CA ARG A 46 -6.38 3.67 10.63
C ARG A 46 -5.76 5.06 10.86
N ARG A 47 -6.57 6.01 11.34
CA ARG A 47 -6.07 7.34 11.72
C ARG A 47 -5.01 7.25 12.81
N GLY A 48 -3.94 8.01 12.64
CA GLY A 48 -2.74 7.91 13.48
C GLY A 48 -1.85 6.70 13.16
N GLY A 49 -2.25 5.83 12.24
CA GLY A 49 -1.49 4.65 11.84
C GLY A 49 -0.26 4.99 11.00
N THR A 50 0.66 4.03 10.91
CA THR A 50 1.80 4.09 9.98
C THR A 50 1.77 2.87 9.08
N VAL A 51 1.66 3.10 7.76
CA VAL A 51 1.62 2.03 6.76
C VAL A 51 2.82 2.17 5.86
N ALA A 52 3.81 1.29 6.04
CA ALA A 52 4.99 1.25 5.18
C ALA A 52 4.62 0.68 3.81
N VAL A 53 5.03 1.35 2.75
CA VAL A 53 4.65 1.01 1.37
C VAL A 53 5.91 0.79 0.55
N HIS A 54 5.96 -0.34 -0.16
CA HIS A 54 7.03 -0.64 -1.11
C HIS A 54 6.51 -0.49 -2.53
N GLY A 55 6.93 0.59 -3.21
CA GLY A 55 6.58 0.89 -4.60
C GLY A 55 5.65 2.09 -4.74
N ALA A 56 6.02 3.00 -5.66
CA ALA A 56 5.29 4.26 -5.86
C ALA A 56 3.87 4.04 -6.41
N ALA A 57 3.65 3.04 -7.26
CA ALA A 57 2.32 2.73 -7.79
C ALA A 57 1.32 2.32 -6.69
N LEU A 58 1.77 1.54 -5.71
CA LEU A 58 0.94 1.16 -4.56
C LEU A 58 0.66 2.35 -3.66
N LEU A 59 1.64 3.23 -3.46
CA LEU A 59 1.44 4.49 -2.73
C LEU A 59 0.36 5.34 -3.41
N LEU A 60 0.43 5.52 -4.73
CA LEU A 60 -0.57 6.27 -5.49
C LEU A 60 -1.98 5.64 -5.37
N ALA A 61 -2.08 4.31 -5.44
CA ALA A 61 -3.35 3.61 -5.24
C ALA A 61 -3.94 3.83 -3.83
N LEU A 62 -3.09 3.91 -2.80
CA LEU A 62 -3.53 4.23 -1.43
C LEU A 62 -3.96 5.69 -1.27
N LEU A 63 -3.42 6.62 -2.06
CA LEU A 63 -3.81 8.03 -2.03
C LEU A 63 -5.09 8.30 -2.83
N ALA A 64 -5.45 7.43 -3.78
CA ALA A 64 -6.56 7.65 -4.70
C ALA A 64 -7.91 7.84 -3.99
N GLU A 65 -8.34 6.86 -3.19
CA GLU A 65 -9.64 6.93 -2.50
C GLU A 65 -9.71 8.00 -1.41
N PRO A 66 -8.71 8.15 -0.51
CA PRO A 66 -8.74 9.24 0.47
C PRO A 66 -8.91 10.63 -0.14
N THR A 67 -8.17 10.92 -1.21
CA THR A 67 -8.19 12.24 -1.85
C THR A 67 -9.49 12.47 -2.62
N ARG A 68 -10.10 11.43 -3.20
CA ARG A 68 -11.48 11.47 -3.73
C ARG A 68 -12.54 11.71 -2.66
N ALA A 69 -12.36 11.10 -1.49
CA ALA A 69 -13.22 11.31 -0.33
C ALA A 69 -12.99 12.66 0.39
N GLY A 70 -12.13 13.53 -0.16
CA GLY A 70 -11.90 14.90 0.32
C GLY A 70 -10.75 15.07 1.31
N SER A 71 -9.97 14.01 1.58
CA SER A 71 -8.79 14.09 2.44
C SER A 71 -7.65 14.84 1.76
N TRP A 72 -6.86 15.58 2.53
CA TRP A 72 -5.63 16.21 2.03
C TRP A 72 -4.42 15.28 2.23
N ALA A 73 -3.61 15.12 1.18
CA ALA A 73 -2.37 14.35 1.23
C ALA A 73 -1.15 15.23 0.95
N ALA A 74 -0.04 14.94 1.62
CA ALA A 74 1.26 15.52 1.32
C ALA A 74 2.27 14.44 0.92
N VAL A 75 3.11 14.71 -0.07
CA VAL A 75 4.18 13.78 -0.49
C VAL A 75 5.53 14.47 -0.41
N VAL A 76 6.44 13.89 0.38
CA VAL A 76 7.70 14.51 0.79
C VAL A 76 8.90 13.68 0.35
N GLY A 77 9.82 14.29 -0.40
CA GLY A 77 11.11 13.66 -0.76
C GLY A 77 11.02 12.63 -1.88
N LEU A 78 9.97 12.68 -2.71
CA LEU A 78 9.80 11.84 -3.91
C LEU A 78 9.88 12.71 -5.18
N PRO A 79 11.07 13.14 -5.62
CA PRO A 79 11.21 14.09 -6.73
C PRO A 79 10.80 13.53 -8.10
N ALA A 80 10.81 12.21 -8.26
CA ALA A 80 10.41 11.53 -9.50
C ALA A 80 8.93 11.11 -9.52
N LEU A 81 8.10 11.60 -8.60
CA LEU A 81 6.68 11.26 -8.58
C LEU A 81 5.96 11.94 -9.76
N GLY A 82 5.40 11.13 -10.68
CA GLY A 82 4.64 11.63 -11.83
C GLY A 82 3.21 12.03 -11.44
N LEU A 83 2.84 13.30 -11.63
CA LEU A 83 1.48 13.78 -11.37
C LEU A 83 0.44 13.21 -12.33
N VAL A 84 0.80 13.03 -13.61
CA VAL A 84 -0.07 12.38 -14.60
C VAL A 84 -0.36 10.94 -14.19
N ALA A 85 0.67 10.19 -13.79
CA ALA A 85 0.50 8.83 -13.28
C ALA A 85 -0.32 8.78 -11.99
N ALA A 86 -0.22 9.81 -11.13
CA ALA A 86 -1.06 9.93 -9.94
C ALA A 86 -2.53 10.12 -10.32
N GLU A 87 -2.84 11.00 -11.27
CA GLU A 87 -4.19 11.24 -11.76
C GLU A 87 -4.79 10.00 -12.43
N GLU A 88 -4.01 9.29 -13.26
CA GLU A 88 -4.38 8.01 -13.86
C GLU A 88 -4.65 6.92 -12.81
N ALA A 89 -3.86 6.89 -11.73
CA ALA A 89 -4.09 6.01 -10.59
C ALA A 89 -5.32 6.43 -9.74
N GLY A 90 -5.91 7.59 -10.06
CA GLY A 90 -7.13 8.10 -9.44
C GLY A 90 -6.93 9.08 -8.30
N VAL A 91 -5.71 9.58 -8.12
CA VAL A 91 -5.40 10.61 -7.11
C VAL A 91 -5.96 11.95 -7.56
N ARG A 92 -6.67 12.63 -6.65
CA ARG A 92 -7.08 14.02 -6.84
C ARG A 92 -5.89 14.94 -6.59
N THR A 93 -5.17 15.29 -7.66
CA THR A 93 -3.95 16.10 -7.59
C THR A 93 -4.20 17.50 -7.03
N ASP A 94 -5.42 18.03 -7.14
CA ASP A 94 -5.92 19.24 -6.49
C ASP A 94 -5.99 19.14 -4.95
N ARG A 95 -5.81 17.94 -4.38
CA ARG A 95 -5.78 17.64 -2.95
C ARG A 95 -4.42 17.10 -2.48
N VAL A 96 -3.38 17.22 -3.31
CA VAL A 96 -2.04 16.74 -3.00
C VAL A 96 -1.05 17.90 -2.96
N ALA A 97 -0.39 18.09 -1.81
CA ALA A 97 0.77 18.97 -1.70
C ALA A 97 2.06 18.17 -1.97
N LEU A 98 2.91 18.70 -2.84
CA LEU A 98 4.22 18.09 -3.14
C LEU A 98 5.34 18.88 -2.48
N VAL A 99 6.24 18.18 -1.79
CA VAL A 99 7.53 18.70 -1.32
C VAL A 99 8.64 17.80 -1.88
N PRO A 100 9.05 17.98 -3.15
CA PRO A 100 10.05 17.12 -3.81
C PRO A 100 11.41 17.11 -3.10
N SER A 101 11.80 18.27 -2.56
CA SER A 101 13.10 18.52 -1.94
C SER A 101 12.93 19.20 -0.57
N PRO A 102 12.71 18.45 0.52
CA PRO A 102 12.45 19.00 1.86
C PRO A 102 13.67 19.67 2.53
N GLY A 103 14.76 19.89 1.82
CA GLY A 103 15.99 20.48 2.37
C GLY A 103 16.65 19.61 3.44
N GLY A 104 17.37 20.26 4.36
CA GLY A 104 18.17 19.61 5.41
C GLY A 104 17.38 19.10 6.62
N ASP A 105 16.19 19.67 6.90
CA ASP A 105 15.35 19.26 8.04
C ASP A 105 14.02 18.64 7.56
N VAL A 106 14.13 17.43 7.01
CA VAL A 106 12.97 16.62 6.64
C VAL A 106 12.04 16.35 7.82
N GLY A 107 12.57 16.31 9.04
CA GLY A 107 11.81 16.05 10.25
C GLY A 107 10.82 17.16 10.56
N ALA A 108 11.29 18.41 10.54
CA ALA A 108 10.43 19.58 10.75
C ALA A 108 9.35 19.70 9.65
N VAL A 109 9.73 19.48 8.39
CA VAL A 109 8.77 19.51 7.26
C VAL A 109 7.66 18.48 7.44
N VAL A 110 8.02 17.21 7.68
CA VAL A 110 7.02 16.15 7.87
C VAL A 110 6.19 16.40 9.12
N ALA A 111 6.80 16.87 10.21
CA ALA A 111 6.09 17.17 11.45
C ALA A 111 5.04 18.28 11.28
N ALA A 112 5.36 19.33 10.52
CA ALA A 112 4.42 20.40 10.21
C ALA A 112 3.27 19.90 9.31
N LEU A 113 3.56 19.06 8.31
CA LEU A 113 2.52 18.47 7.46
C LEU A 113 1.59 17.55 8.25
N LEU A 114 2.13 16.75 9.18
CA LEU A 114 1.31 15.90 10.06
C LEU A 114 0.35 16.68 10.96
N ASP A 115 0.57 17.98 11.18
CA ASP A 115 -0.35 18.82 11.96
C ASP A 115 -1.55 19.32 11.15
N GLY A 116 -1.49 19.27 9.81
CA GLY A 116 -2.51 19.86 8.92
C GLY A 116 -3.06 18.95 7.81
N PHE A 117 -2.47 17.78 7.59
CA PHE A 117 -2.86 16.84 6.53
C PHE A 117 -3.40 15.54 7.11
N ASP A 118 -4.34 14.91 6.39
CA ASP A 118 -4.88 13.60 6.75
C ASP A 118 -3.86 12.47 6.47
N LEU A 119 -3.11 12.60 5.37
CA LEU A 119 -2.10 11.62 4.95
C LEU A 119 -0.77 12.32 4.63
N VAL A 120 0.32 11.75 5.10
CA VAL A 120 1.67 12.25 4.78
C VAL A 120 2.53 11.08 4.29
N ALA A 121 2.88 11.10 3.02
CA ALA A 121 3.84 10.19 2.43
C ALA A 121 5.26 10.77 2.46
N VAL A 122 6.24 9.94 2.82
CA VAL A 122 7.63 10.38 2.95
C VAL A 122 8.58 9.32 2.42
N SER A 123 9.66 9.73 1.73
CA SER A 123 10.72 8.79 1.38
C SER A 123 11.45 8.28 2.64
N ALA A 124 11.37 6.98 2.92
CA ALA A 124 11.93 6.41 4.15
C ALA A 124 13.47 6.51 4.20
N SER A 125 14.14 6.46 3.05
CA SER A 125 15.61 6.57 2.96
C SER A 125 16.16 7.91 3.44
N ARG A 126 15.31 8.92 3.60
CA ARG A 126 15.67 10.26 4.08
C ARG A 126 15.54 10.39 5.60
N VAL A 127 15.01 9.39 6.30
CA VAL A 127 14.62 9.49 7.71
C VAL A 127 15.37 8.47 8.55
N ALA A 128 16.21 8.96 9.47
CA ALA A 128 16.88 8.11 10.46
C ALA A 128 15.87 7.49 11.44
N GLU A 129 16.19 6.31 11.98
CA GLU A 129 15.26 5.53 12.81
C GLU A 129 14.72 6.29 14.04
N ALA A 130 15.59 7.03 14.73
CA ALA A 130 15.18 7.83 15.89
C ALA A 130 14.16 8.91 15.51
N LEU A 131 14.33 9.53 14.33
CA LEU A 131 13.37 10.51 13.80
C LEU A 131 12.08 9.82 13.34
N ALA A 132 12.17 8.65 12.70
CA ALA A 132 11.02 7.87 12.28
C ALA A 132 10.09 7.54 13.45
N ARG A 133 10.64 7.12 14.61
CA ARG A 133 9.85 6.88 15.84
C ARG A 133 9.13 8.13 16.33
N LYS A 134 9.79 9.30 16.29
CA LYS A 134 9.19 10.60 16.67
C LYS A 134 8.07 10.99 15.71
N LEU A 135 8.25 10.80 14.40
CA LEU A 135 7.24 11.10 13.39
C LEU A 135 6.02 10.18 13.50
N SER A 136 6.22 8.88 13.72
CA SER A 136 5.11 7.96 14.00
C SER A 136 4.36 8.30 15.28
N ALA A 137 5.06 8.78 16.32
CA ALA A 137 4.40 9.26 17.54
C ALA A 137 3.57 10.52 17.28
N ARG A 138 4.08 11.44 16.46
CA ARG A 138 3.35 12.65 16.06
C ARG A 138 2.14 12.35 15.19
N ALA A 139 2.27 11.44 14.22
CA ALA A 139 1.16 10.97 13.39
C ALA A 139 0.03 10.44 14.27
N ARG A 140 0.36 9.60 15.27
CA ARG A 140 -0.58 9.11 16.29
C ARG A 140 -1.25 10.22 17.07
N SER A 141 -0.50 11.22 17.55
CA SER A 141 -1.07 12.32 18.35
C SER A 141 -1.94 13.28 17.54
N ARG A 142 -1.71 13.38 16.23
CA ARG A 142 -2.50 14.23 15.32
C ARG A 142 -3.61 13.49 14.59
N GLY A 143 -3.62 12.16 14.64
CA GLY A 143 -4.59 11.34 13.89
C GLY A 143 -4.32 11.27 12.39
N ALA A 144 -3.18 11.77 11.91
CA ALA A 144 -2.73 11.68 10.53
C ALA A 144 -2.16 10.29 10.21
N VAL A 145 -2.30 9.83 8.97
CA VAL A 145 -1.72 8.57 8.49
C VAL A 145 -0.35 8.84 7.89
N LEU A 146 0.67 8.16 8.42
CA LEU A 146 2.03 8.24 7.88
C LEU A 146 2.26 7.10 6.88
N LEU A 147 2.66 7.45 5.65
CA LEU A 147 2.88 6.53 4.53
C LEU A 147 4.36 6.56 4.08
N PRO A 148 5.29 5.95 4.83
CA PRO A 148 6.68 5.91 4.41
C PRO A 148 6.83 5.01 3.18
N LEU A 149 7.50 5.52 2.15
CA LEU A 149 7.91 4.74 0.99
C LEU A 149 9.24 4.05 1.30
N GLY A 150 9.18 2.76 1.62
CA GLY A 150 10.29 1.94 2.11
C GLY A 150 10.07 1.40 3.53
N GLY A 151 11.08 0.73 4.08
CA GLY A 151 11.01 0.14 5.42
C GLY A 151 10.87 1.20 6.51
N TRP A 152 10.07 0.90 7.55
CA TRP A 152 9.83 1.84 8.65
C TRP A 152 9.74 1.13 10.01
N PRO A 153 10.37 1.67 11.06
CA PRO A 153 10.39 1.02 12.37
C PRO A 153 8.98 0.94 12.98
N ALA A 154 8.59 -0.27 13.39
CA ALA A 154 7.32 -0.54 14.06
C ALA A 154 6.08 -0.07 13.28
N ALA A 155 6.15 -0.07 11.94
CA ALA A 155 4.98 0.13 11.08
C ALA A 155 3.83 -0.80 11.51
N GLU A 156 2.61 -0.28 11.46
CA GLU A 156 1.42 -1.04 11.83
C GLU A 156 1.09 -2.09 10.78
N VAL A 157 1.20 -1.68 9.51
CA VAL A 157 1.11 -2.53 8.32
C VAL A 157 2.30 -2.20 7.42
N GLU A 158 2.88 -3.21 6.79
CA GLU A 158 3.86 -3.09 5.73
C GLU A 158 3.31 -3.79 4.49
N LEU A 159 3.26 -3.05 3.38
CA LEU A 159 2.70 -3.51 2.11
C LEU A 159 3.79 -3.71 1.07
N ARG A 160 3.85 -4.90 0.48
CA ARG A 160 4.80 -5.26 -0.57
C ARG A 160 4.09 -5.81 -1.80
N VAL A 161 4.68 -5.58 -2.96
CA VAL A 161 4.29 -6.23 -4.21
C VAL A 161 5.19 -7.44 -4.42
N ASP A 162 4.60 -8.64 -4.44
CA ASP A 162 5.32 -9.92 -4.52
C ASP A 162 5.24 -10.56 -5.92
N GLY A 163 4.67 -9.84 -6.88
CA GLY A 163 4.57 -10.27 -8.26
C GLY A 163 3.61 -9.39 -9.06
N ASP A 164 3.84 -9.32 -10.36
CA ASP A 164 3.02 -8.56 -11.28
C ASP A 164 2.65 -9.34 -12.54
N ARG A 165 1.53 -8.94 -13.13
CA ARG A 165 1.01 -9.43 -14.39
C ARG A 165 0.47 -8.24 -15.17
N TRP A 166 0.98 -8.06 -16.36
CA TRP A 166 0.47 -7.10 -17.32
C TRP A 166 -0.47 -7.79 -18.31
N TRP A 167 -1.48 -7.07 -18.79
CA TRP A 167 -2.40 -7.56 -19.81
C TRP A 167 -2.77 -6.46 -20.81
N GLY A 168 -3.31 -6.86 -21.97
CA GLY A 168 -3.71 -5.94 -23.06
C GLY A 168 -2.86 -6.06 -24.33
N LEU A 169 -1.69 -6.68 -24.21
CA LEU A 169 -0.92 -7.15 -25.37
C LEU A 169 -1.57 -8.46 -25.85
N GLY A 170 -2.01 -8.50 -27.11
CA GLY A 170 -2.54 -9.72 -27.75
C GLY A 170 -1.41 -10.69 -28.06
N GLU A 171 -1.30 -11.14 -29.31
CA GLU A 171 -0.17 -11.94 -29.79
C GLU A 171 1.05 -11.04 -30.07
N GLY A 172 1.61 -10.41 -29.02
CA GLY A 172 2.80 -9.55 -29.12
C GLY A 172 2.57 -8.16 -29.73
N HIS A 173 1.33 -7.79 -30.03
CA HIS A 173 0.94 -6.47 -30.52
C HIS A 173 -0.25 -5.91 -29.72
N GLY A 174 -0.37 -4.57 -29.65
CA GLY A 174 -1.41 -3.87 -28.88
C GLY A 174 -0.83 -2.88 -27.88
N HIS A 175 -1.65 -2.44 -26.92
CA HIS A 175 -1.23 -1.57 -25.81
C HIS A 175 -1.54 -2.25 -24.48
N LEU A 176 -0.72 -1.96 -23.46
CA LEU A 176 -1.00 -2.39 -22.09
C LEU A 176 -2.31 -1.75 -21.62
N ARG A 177 -3.24 -2.57 -21.15
CA ARG A 177 -4.56 -2.14 -20.67
C ARG A 177 -4.66 -2.12 -19.15
N GLY A 178 -3.85 -2.94 -18.48
CA GLY A 178 -3.79 -2.91 -17.04
C GLY A 178 -2.67 -3.75 -16.45
N ARG A 179 -2.44 -3.52 -15.17
CA ARG A 179 -1.47 -4.25 -14.34
C ARG A 179 -2.16 -4.79 -13.11
N GLU A 180 -2.19 -6.10 -13.02
CA GLU A 180 -2.58 -6.83 -11.84
C GLU A 180 -1.32 -7.16 -11.02
N VAL A 181 -1.38 -6.98 -9.71
CA VAL A 181 -0.27 -7.28 -8.81
C VAL A 181 -0.75 -8.08 -7.61
N ARG A 182 0.14 -8.89 -7.06
CA ARG A 182 -0.08 -9.55 -5.77
C ARG A 182 0.51 -8.68 -4.68
N VAL A 183 -0.34 -8.13 -3.81
CA VAL A 183 0.06 -7.33 -2.66
C VAL A 183 0.01 -8.18 -1.40
N SER A 184 1.12 -8.25 -0.66
CA SER A 184 1.13 -8.77 0.71
C SER A 184 1.07 -7.63 1.72
N ALA A 185 0.26 -7.85 2.75
CA ALA A 185 0.21 -7.05 3.97
C ALA A 185 0.73 -7.90 5.12
N THR A 186 1.80 -7.43 5.74
CA THR A 186 2.30 -7.95 7.02
C THR A 186 2.23 -6.85 8.05
N GLY A 187 2.33 -7.17 9.33
CA GLY A 187 2.22 -6.15 10.35
C GLY A 187 2.23 -6.70 11.76
N ARG A 188 1.64 -5.93 12.66
CA ARG A 188 1.61 -6.23 14.10
C ARG A 188 0.25 -5.94 14.69
N GLY A 189 -0.02 -6.46 15.89
CA GLY A 189 -1.32 -6.32 16.55
C GLY A 189 -2.44 -6.93 15.69
N ALA A 190 -3.46 -6.14 15.36
CA ALA A 190 -4.56 -6.58 14.50
C ALA A 190 -4.10 -7.01 13.09
N ALA A 191 -2.96 -6.51 12.61
CA ALA A 191 -2.36 -6.86 11.33
C ALA A 191 -1.27 -7.95 11.42
N ALA A 192 -1.16 -8.65 12.55
CA ALA A 192 -0.14 -9.68 12.74
C ALA A 192 -0.30 -10.89 11.80
N ARG A 193 -1.54 -11.20 11.39
CA ARG A 193 -1.82 -12.26 10.42
C ARG A 193 -1.53 -11.73 9.00
N PRO A 194 -0.59 -12.31 8.25
CA PRO A 194 -0.33 -11.89 6.88
C PRO A 194 -1.55 -12.09 5.99
N VAL A 195 -1.80 -11.12 5.12
CA VAL A 195 -2.87 -11.17 4.12
C VAL A 195 -2.25 -10.92 2.75
N VAL A 196 -2.69 -11.68 1.75
CA VAL A 196 -2.28 -11.48 0.36
C VAL A 196 -3.52 -11.28 -0.48
N ARG A 197 -3.52 -10.24 -1.32
CA ARG A 197 -4.60 -9.93 -2.25
C ARG A 197 -4.07 -9.58 -3.62
N THR A 198 -4.86 -9.90 -4.63
CA THR A 198 -4.60 -9.51 -6.00
C THR A 198 -5.34 -8.20 -6.27
N VAL A 199 -4.63 -7.20 -6.78
CA VAL A 199 -5.11 -5.82 -6.93
C VAL A 199 -4.73 -5.32 -8.31
N THR A 200 -5.60 -4.54 -8.95
CA THR A 200 -5.26 -3.88 -10.21
C THR A 200 -4.72 -2.48 -9.93
N LEU A 201 -3.42 -2.24 -10.08
CA LEU A 201 -2.82 -0.94 -9.75
C LEU A 201 -2.95 0.08 -10.88
N GLN A 202 -2.88 -0.36 -12.14
CA GLN A 202 -2.98 0.49 -13.32
C GLN A 202 -4.04 -0.04 -14.28
N GLY A 203 -4.75 0.89 -14.91
CA GLY A 203 -5.73 0.58 -15.94
C GLY A 203 -6.94 -0.19 -15.41
N GLU A 204 -7.56 -0.95 -16.29
CA GLU A 204 -8.78 -1.69 -15.98
C GLU A 204 -8.45 -3.04 -15.31
N PRO A 205 -9.36 -3.61 -14.51
CA PRO A 205 -9.21 -4.99 -14.05
C PRO A 205 -9.26 -5.95 -15.25
N PRO A 206 -8.53 -7.07 -15.21
CA PRO A 206 -8.58 -8.04 -16.29
C PRO A 206 -10.01 -8.59 -16.47
N PRO A 207 -10.47 -8.84 -17.70
CA PRO A 207 -11.76 -9.47 -17.92
C PRO A 207 -11.79 -10.85 -17.25
N SER A 208 -12.96 -11.24 -16.72
CA SER A 208 -13.17 -12.46 -15.91
C SER A 208 -12.87 -13.79 -16.63
N ARG A 209 -12.55 -13.73 -17.93
CA ARG A 209 -12.07 -14.86 -18.74
C ARG A 209 -10.80 -14.46 -19.48
N LEU A 210 -9.68 -14.57 -18.80
CA LEU A 210 -8.41 -14.80 -19.48
C LEU A 210 -7.92 -16.18 -19.08
N THR A 211 -8.11 -17.13 -20.00
CA THR A 211 -7.23 -18.30 -20.15
C THR A 211 -5.81 -17.80 -19.97
N ARG A 212 -5.03 -18.44 -19.08
CA ARG A 212 -3.62 -18.07 -18.83
C ARG A 212 -2.92 -17.82 -20.18
N PRO A 213 -2.44 -16.61 -20.47
CA PRO A 213 -1.37 -16.51 -21.44
C PRO A 213 -0.18 -17.21 -20.78
N VAL A 214 0.36 -18.22 -21.46
CA VAL A 214 1.65 -18.81 -21.15
C VAL A 214 2.68 -17.72 -21.46
N PHE A 215 2.98 -16.87 -20.48
CA PHE A 215 4.21 -16.10 -20.53
C PHE A 215 5.31 -17.02 -20.01
N GLU A 216 5.90 -17.75 -20.94
CA GLU A 216 7.20 -18.38 -20.76
C GLU A 216 8.22 -17.26 -20.49
N HIS A 217 9.05 -17.50 -19.48
CA HIS A 217 9.93 -16.53 -18.85
C HIS A 217 10.85 -15.83 -19.86
N MET A 218 10.69 -14.51 -20.07
CA MET A 218 11.61 -13.69 -20.89
C MET A 218 12.61 -12.88 -20.06
N PHE A 219 12.55 -12.95 -18.72
CA PHE A 219 13.61 -12.45 -17.85
C PHE A 219 14.16 -13.59 -16.99
N ASP A 220 14.97 -14.43 -17.63
CA ASP A 220 15.94 -15.26 -16.92
C ASP A 220 17.29 -14.51 -16.91
N PRO A 221 17.82 -14.10 -15.74
CA PRO A 221 19.12 -13.43 -15.66
C PRO A 221 20.32 -14.38 -15.88
N SER A 222 20.09 -15.64 -16.30
CA SER A 222 21.16 -16.61 -16.57
C SER A 222 21.45 -16.83 -18.05
N THR A 223 21.85 -15.78 -18.76
CA THR A 223 22.67 -15.95 -19.98
C THR A 223 23.91 -15.09 -19.86
N GLY A 224 24.87 -15.60 -19.06
CA GLY A 224 26.25 -15.13 -19.12
C GLY A 224 26.81 -15.44 -20.50
N VAL A 225 27.15 -14.39 -21.23
CA VAL A 225 27.97 -14.45 -22.45
C VAL A 225 29.29 -15.12 -22.09
N GLY A 226 29.51 -16.34 -22.58
CA GLY A 226 30.81 -17.01 -22.53
C GLY A 226 31.81 -16.25 -23.40
N PRO A 227 33.10 -16.15 -23.00
CA PRO A 227 34.08 -15.39 -23.76
C PRO A 227 34.33 -16.05 -25.12
N ALA A 228 34.30 -15.23 -26.17
CA ALA A 228 34.62 -15.62 -27.53
C ALA A 228 36.11 -16.03 -27.62
N GLU A 229 36.33 -17.28 -28.00
CA GLU A 229 37.63 -17.86 -28.32
C GLU A 229 38.13 -17.25 -29.64
N VAL A 230 39.09 -16.32 -29.56
CA VAL A 230 39.75 -15.75 -30.75
C VAL A 230 40.78 -16.76 -31.26
N ARG A 231 40.37 -17.57 -32.25
CA ARG A 231 41.30 -18.32 -33.10
C ARG A 231 42.04 -17.35 -34.03
N GLY A 232 43.30 -17.06 -33.71
CA GLY A 232 44.27 -16.50 -34.65
C GLY A 232 45.20 -17.60 -35.16
N GLY A 233 44.86 -18.21 -36.30
CA GLY A 233 45.80 -19.01 -37.11
C GLY A 233 46.58 -18.07 -38.05
N GLY A 234 47.90 -18.25 -38.12
CA GLY A 234 48.83 -17.31 -38.76
C GLY A 234 49.08 -17.48 -40.26
N ALA A 235 49.94 -16.61 -40.78
CA ALA A 235 50.86 -16.81 -41.90
C ALA A 235 51.82 -15.60 -41.98
N GLY A 236 53.13 -15.84 -42.05
CA GLY A 236 54.17 -14.83 -42.19
C GLY A 236 55.43 -15.16 -41.40
#